data_AF-A0AA86N2E1-F1
#
_entry.id   AF-A0AA86N2E1-F1
#
_cell.length_a   1.000
_cell.length_b   1.000
_cell.length_c   1.000
_cell.angle_alpha   90.00
_cell.angle_beta   90.00
_cell.angle_gamma   90.00
#
_symmetry.space_group_name_H-M   'P 1'
#
loop_
_entity.id
_entity.type
_entity.pdbx_description
1 polymer ?
#
loop_
_entity_poly.entity_id
_entity_poly.type
_entity_poly.pdbx_seq_one_letter_code
_entity_poly.pdbx_strand_id
1 'polypeptide(L)'
;MAAVKFEQAMARLETIVEELERGELPLDESLKIFEEGIRLSKTCLKMLNEAERKVEILVQDRDGKRSLRAVTLDDMDGDQPSSLS
;
A
#
# COMPACT_ATOMS: atom_id res chain seq x y z
N MET A 1 12.95 -1.98 -12.43
CA MET A 1 11.73 -2.80 -12.46
C MET A 1 10.58 -1.88 -12.82
N ALA A 2 9.74 -2.23 -13.79
CA ALA A 2 8.61 -1.39 -14.19
C ALA A 2 7.61 -1.34 -13.01
N ALA A 3 7.37 -0.15 -12.46
CA ALA A 3 6.32 0.04 -11.47
C ALA A 3 4.96 -0.14 -12.15
N VAL A 4 4.10 -0.97 -11.58
CA VAL A 4 2.71 -1.11 -12.04
C VAL A 4 2.02 0.24 -11.85
N LYS A 5 1.34 0.73 -12.89
CA LYS A 5 0.54 1.97 -12.79
C LYS A 5 -0.76 1.70 -12.02
N PHE A 6 -1.28 2.73 -11.35
CA PHE A 6 -2.50 2.59 -10.54
C PHE A 6 -3.67 2.09 -11.39
N GLU A 7 -3.83 2.66 -12.57
CA GLU A 7 -4.90 2.33 -13.51
C GLU A 7 -4.80 0.87 -13.99
N GLN A 8 -3.57 0.37 -14.16
CA GLN A 8 -3.33 -1.02 -14.55
C GLN A 8 -3.62 -1.99 -13.41
N ALA A 9 -3.20 -1.65 -12.19
CA ALA A 9 -3.50 -2.45 -11.01
C ALA A 9 -5.01 -2.51 -10.74
N MET A 10 -5.72 -1.40 -10.93
CA MET A 10 -7.17 -1.32 -10.77
C MET A 10 -7.91 -2.14 -11.83
N ALA A 11 -7.56 -1.98 -13.11
CA ALA A 11 -8.18 -2.75 -14.19
C ALA A 11 -7.99 -4.27 -14.00
N ARG A 12 -6.82 -4.70 -13.54
CA ARG A 12 -6.58 -6.11 -13.22
C ARG A 12 -7.41 -6.58 -12.03
N LEU A 13 -7.54 -5.75 -10.99
CA LEU A 13 -8.37 -6.08 -9.83
C LEU A 13 -9.84 -6.25 -10.21
N GLU A 14 -10.38 -5.37 -11.07
CA GLU A 14 -11.74 -5.49 -11.62
C GLU A 14 -11.92 -6.81 -12.39
N THR A 15 -10.95 -7.16 -13.25
CA THR A 15 -10.97 -8.43 -13.99
C THR A 15 -10.98 -9.64 -13.05
N ILE A 16 -10.17 -9.61 -11.98
CA ILE A 16 -10.13 -10.69 -10.99
C ILE A 16 -11.47 -10.84 -10.27
N VAL A 17 -12.11 -9.73 -9.91
CA VAL A 17 -13.45 -9.76 -9.30
C VAL A 17 -14.45 -10.40 -10.25
N GLU A 18 -14.48 -9.99 -11.52
CA GLU A 18 -15.36 -10.61 -12.52
C GLU A 18 -15.10 -12.11 -12.70
N GLU A 19 -13.83 -12.52 -12.74
CA GLU A 19 -13.43 -13.94 -12.85
C GLU A 19 -13.90 -14.76 -11.65
N LEU A 20 -13.77 -14.22 -10.43
CA LEU A 20 -14.23 -14.87 -9.19
C LEU A 20 -15.76 -14.92 -9.11
N GLU A 21 -16.46 -13.87 -9.54
CA GLU A 21 -17.93 -13.81 -9.53
C GLU A 21 -18.56 -14.76 -10.56
N ARG A 22 -17.91 -14.98 -11.71
CA ARG A 22 -18.34 -15.99 -12.69
C ARG A 22 -18.34 -17.40 -12.11
N GLY A 23 -17.41 -17.72 -11.20
CA GLY A 23 -17.35 -19.02 -10.53
C GLY A 23 -17.02 -20.21 -11.44
N GLU A 24 -16.48 -19.96 -12.64
CA GLU A 24 -16.13 -20.98 -13.63
C GLU A 24 -14.74 -21.59 -13.40
N LEU A 25 -13.93 -20.98 -12.52
CA LEU A 25 -12.56 -21.38 -12.28
C LEU A 25 -12.47 -22.55 -11.28
N PRO A 26 -11.58 -23.52 -11.50
CA PRO A 26 -11.21 -24.52 -10.50
C PRO A 26 -10.75 -23.85 -9.20
N LEU A 27 -10.90 -24.55 -8.07
CA LEU A 27 -10.54 -24.04 -6.74
C LEU A 27 -9.08 -23.53 -6.68
N ASP A 28 -8.14 -24.30 -7.21
CA ASP A 28 -6.71 -23.93 -7.20
C ASP A 28 -6.44 -22.65 -8.01
N GLU A 29 -7.18 -22.41 -9.09
CA GLU A 29 -7.05 -21.19 -9.89
C GLU A 29 -7.72 -20.01 -9.22
N SER A 30 -8.92 -20.22 -8.65
CA SER A 30 -9.64 -19.24 -7.84
C SER A 30 -8.78 -18.72 -6.68
N LEU A 31 -8.06 -19.61 -6.00
CA LEU A 31 -7.14 -19.23 -4.92
C LEU A 31 -5.96 -18.37 -5.42
N LYS A 32 -5.38 -18.73 -6.57
CA LYS A 32 -4.26 -17.97 -7.15
C LYS A 32 -4.68 -16.54 -7.54
N ILE A 33 -5.81 -16.40 -8.22
CA ILE A 33 -6.27 -15.06 -8.65
C ILE A 33 -6.77 -14.25 -7.45
N PHE A 34 -7.31 -14.90 -6.41
CA PHE A 34 -7.66 -14.23 -5.17
C PHE A 34 -6.42 -13.66 -4.46
N GLU A 35 -5.34 -14.45 -4.34
CA GLU A 35 -4.07 -13.98 -3.79
C GLU A 35 -3.47 -12.81 -4.61
N GLU A 36 -3.59 -12.87 -5.94
CA GLU A 36 -3.21 -11.77 -6.83
C GLU A 36 -4.04 -10.52 -6.51
N GLY A 37 -5.36 -10.65 -6.39
CA GLY A 37 -6.27 -9.56 -6.06
C GLY A 37 -5.92 -8.89 -4.73
N ILE A 38 -5.62 -9.68 -3.69
CA ILE A 38 -5.17 -9.13 -2.40
C ILE A 38 -3.86 -8.33 -2.54
N ARG A 39 -2.92 -8.81 -3.34
CA ARG A 39 -1.64 -8.11 -3.59
C ARG A 39 -1.85 -6.81 -4.35
N LEU A 40 -2.72 -6.82 -5.35
CA LEU A 40 -3.07 -5.62 -6.13
C LEU A 40 -3.80 -4.58 -5.28
N SER A 41 -4.74 -5.00 -4.45
CA SER A 41 -5.45 -4.12 -3.52
C SER A 41 -4.49 -3.40 -2.57
N LYS A 42 -3.55 -4.14 -1.96
CA LYS A 42 -2.50 -3.55 -1.12
C LYS A 42 -1.61 -2.57 -1.89
N THR A 43 -1.30 -2.89 -3.14
CA THR A 43 -0.48 -2.01 -4.00
C THR A 43 -1.23 -0.71 -4.30
N CYS A 44 -2.50 -0.78 -4.65
CA CYS A 44 -3.34 0.39 -4.91
C CYS A 44 -3.43 1.30 -3.68
N LEU A 45 -3.69 0.72 -2.50
CA LEU A 45 -3.74 1.47 -1.24
C LEU A 45 -2.41 2.18 -0.95
N LYS A 46 -1.28 1.50 -1.18
CA LYS A 46 0.04 2.12 -1.02
C LYS A 46 0.23 3.32 -1.95
N MET A 47 -0.16 3.19 -3.22
CA MET A 47 -0.05 4.28 -4.19
C MET A 47 -0.92 5.48 -3.81
N LEU A 48 -2.14 5.24 -3.31
CA LEU A 48 -3.03 6.29 -2.82
C LEU A 48 -2.43 7.00 -1.60
N ASN A 49 -1.92 6.26 -0.62
CA ASN A 49 -1.27 6.83 0.56
C ASN A 49 -0.04 7.69 0.19
N GLU A 50 0.75 7.25 -0.80
CA GLU A 50 1.88 8.02 -1.31
C GLU A 50 1.43 9.30 -2.03
N ALA A 51 0.33 9.25 -2.78
CA ALA A 51 -0.25 10.41 -3.43
C ALA A 51 -0.81 11.41 -2.40
N GLU A 52 -1.55 10.94 -1.41
CA GLU A 52 -2.10 11.75 -0.32
C GLU A 52 -0.99 12.46 0.45
N ARG A 53 0.06 11.75 0.87
CA ARG A 53 1.22 12.35 1.54
C ARG A 53 1.87 13.45 0.70
N LYS A 54 2.00 13.27 -0.61
CA LYS A 54 2.54 14.30 -1.51
C LYS A 54 1.64 15.53 -1.54
N VAL A 55 0.33 15.35 -1.59
CA VAL A 55 -0.64 16.45 -1.53
C VAL A 55 -0.53 17.20 -0.20
N GLU A 56 -0.47 16.49 0.93
CA GLU A 56 -0.31 17.11 2.25
C GLU A 56 0.93 17.98 2.34
N ILE A 57 2.09 17.50 1.87
CA ILE A 57 3.34 18.27 1.85
C ILE A 57 3.17 19.53 1.00
N LEU A 58 2.59 19.43 -0.20
CA LEU A 58 2.39 20.57 -1.08
C LEU A 58 1.43 21.63 -0.51
N VAL A 59 0.40 21.19 0.22
CA VAL A 59 -0.54 22.09 0.92
C VAL A 59 0.16 22.78 2.10
N GLN A 60 0.90 22.04 2.92
CA GLN A 60 1.66 22.61 4.05
C GLN A 60 2.73 23.61 3.59
N ASP A 61 3.39 23.36 2.45
CA ASP A 61 4.34 24.30 1.85
C ASP A 61 3.67 25.59 1.36
N ARG A 62 2.43 25.53 0.84
CA ARG A 62 1.66 26.72 0.43
C ARG A 62 1.19 27.57 1.61
N ASP A 63 0.85 26.94 2.74
CA ASP A 63 0.39 27.64 3.95
C ASP A 63 1.56 28.17 4.82
N GLY A 64 2.81 28.06 4.35
CA GLY A 64 3.98 28.67 4.99
C GLY A 64 4.35 28.06 6.35
N LYS A 65 3.75 26.94 6.75
CA LYS A 65 3.91 26.34 8.07
C LYS A 65 4.88 25.15 7.98
N ARG A 66 6.17 25.44 7.82
CA ARG A 66 7.22 24.44 8.10
C ARG A 66 7.19 24.07 9.58
N SER A 67 6.51 22.98 9.93
CA SER A 67 6.94 22.16 11.05
C SER A 67 7.75 21.01 10.45
N LEU A 68 9.05 21.27 10.31
CA LEU A 68 10.03 20.21 10.11
C LEU A 68 10.04 19.36 11.39
N ARG A 69 9.06 18.48 11.55
CA ARG A 69 9.27 17.34 12.43
C ARG A 69 10.05 16.34 11.60
N ALA A 70 11.37 16.39 11.78
CA ALA A 70 12.29 15.38 11.30
C ALA A 70 11.63 14.01 11.50
N VAL A 71 11.55 13.22 10.44
CA VAL A 71 11.27 11.80 10.58
C VAL A 71 12.47 11.25 11.34
N THR A 72 12.36 11.13 12.66
CA THR A 72 13.30 10.37 13.47
C THR A 72 13.05 8.90 13.14
N LEU A 73 13.89 8.34 12.28
CA LEU A 73 14.00 6.90 12.03
C LEU A 73 14.77 6.22 13.18
N ASP A 74 14.48 6.57 14.44
CA ASP A 74 15.16 6.02 15.62
C ASP A 74 14.22 5.20 16.55
N ASP A 75 12.93 5.07 16.25
CA ASP A 75 12.00 4.32 17.11
C ASP A 75 11.89 2.82 16.73
N MET A 76 12.92 2.23 16.12
CA MET A 76 12.93 0.79 15.77
C MET A 76 14.02 -0.05 16.43
N ASP A 77 14.88 0.49 17.30
CA ASP A 77 15.78 -0.31 18.14
C ASP A 77 15.39 -0.17 19.62
N GLY A 78 14.30 -0.84 19.98
CA GLY A 78 13.87 -1.08 21.35
C GLY A 78 14.25 -2.47 21.85
N ASP A 79 15.50 -2.91 21.60
CA ASP A 79 16.10 -4.00 22.38
C ASP A 79 17.02 -3.38 23.45
N GLN A 80 16.55 -3.33 24.69
CA GLN A 80 17.47 -3.38 25.83
C GLN A 80 16.94 -4.36 26.89
N PRO A 81 17.80 -5.28 27.36
CA PRO A 81 17.47 -6.21 28.42
C PRO A 81 17.49 -5.49 29.76
N SER A 82 16.35 -5.42 30.44
CA SER A 82 16.31 -4.93 31.82
C SER A 82 16.87 -6.01 32.76
N SER A 83 18.18 -5.98 33.01
CA SER A 83 18.76 -6.53 34.23
C SER A 83 18.34 -5.65 35.41
N LEU A 84 17.49 -6.15 36.30
CA LEU A 84 17.22 -5.54 37.59
C LEU A 84 17.70 -6.49 38.68
N SER A 85 18.79 -6.08 39.34
CA SER A 85 19.11 -6.41 40.73
C SER A 85 18.15 -5.70 41.68
#